data_AF-F5NR83-F1
#
_entry.id   AF-F5NR83-F1
#
_cell.length_a   1.000
_cell.length_b   1.000
_cell.length_c   1.000
_cell.angle_alpha   90.00
_cell.angle_beta   90.00
_cell.angle_gamma   90.00
#
_symmetry.space_group_name_H-M   'P 1'
#
loop_
_entity.id
_entity.type
_entity.pdbx_description
1 polymer ?
#
loop_
_entity_poly.entity_id
_entity_poly.type
_entity_poly.pdbx_seq_one_letter_code
_entity_poly.pdbx_strand_id
1 'polypeptide(L)'
;MQQYIMAIKNEYKKDYREKKLDKDELEKVLRNIDKFYNAFYSLSVLLDIQRKTKILQSLAYYLRVLVREGLWIHGLYGYAAQYLYDFTSFDTTPYAKKLLEMFYKFQNSAEGTLSRYSVSLDDKSQEYISRLKDLVFNINDKNGCDDAYLKKIISYFGQLQNEAVHVTSCYETLAVYICLIRKNKINDVLQHYDDMERKGLFGELPSGYVRGALSLLRTALEVKVNRKNIKYGSLFYWLDHVKAYQDAFIEKIPLIDPVYKEGEIQYDANNFTLMRVIKMYNCMLEKISTKPYIAPPYITGLLDDVEKVLDKINILIDKEYVYDGKTLAEVIMENKVLSSRERKETMIGLFTGSKKYTLLQCVEKLGVLVHYVKSPVDEIKNVMMLYGDKAENRNRRRMIYDALTIICEDDIRNNPPELS
;
A
#
# COMPACT_ATOMS: atom_id res chain seq x y z
N MET A 1 25.30 7.78 -38.31
CA MET A 1 23.85 7.52 -38.47
C MET A 1 23.04 8.73 -38.94
N GLN A 2 23.24 9.93 -38.38
CA GLN A 2 22.59 11.16 -38.90
C GLN A 2 22.85 11.36 -40.40
N GLN A 3 24.09 11.18 -40.85
CA GLN A 3 24.46 11.24 -42.27
C GLN A 3 23.72 10.21 -43.13
N TYR A 4 23.45 9.01 -42.59
CA TYR A 4 22.74 7.94 -43.28
C TYR A 4 21.24 8.21 -43.39
N ILE A 5 20.62 8.72 -42.32
CA ILE A 5 19.21 9.17 -42.33
C ILE A 5 19.03 10.34 -43.30
N MET A 6 20.00 11.26 -43.35
CA MET A 6 19.97 12.39 -44.26
C MET A 6 20.10 11.95 -45.73
N ALA A 7 20.92 10.93 -46.00
CA ALA A 7 21.00 10.31 -47.32
C ALA A 7 19.68 9.66 -47.74
N ILE A 8 19.08 8.84 -46.88
CA ILE A 8 17.77 8.19 -47.14
C ILE A 8 16.68 9.23 -47.39
N LYS A 9 16.60 10.28 -46.56
CA LYS A 9 15.64 11.37 -46.77
C LYS A 9 15.84 12.08 -48.12
N ASN A 10 17.08 12.22 -48.57
CA ASN A 10 17.39 12.85 -49.85
C ASN A 10 17.02 11.97 -51.04
N GLU A 11 17.06 10.64 -50.90
CA GLU A 11 16.55 9.69 -51.90
C GLU A 11 15.04 9.80 -52.06
N TYR A 12 14.26 9.78 -50.98
CA TYR A 12 12.80 9.96 -51.08
C TYR A 12 12.40 11.34 -51.62
N LYS A 13 13.16 12.39 -51.29
CA LYS A 13 12.98 13.72 -51.90
C LYS A 13 13.34 13.75 -53.39
N LYS A 14 14.25 12.88 -53.84
CA LYS A 14 14.58 12.69 -55.27
C LYS A 14 13.44 11.95 -55.97
N ASP A 15 12.89 10.89 -55.37
CA ASP A 15 11.74 10.16 -55.92
C ASP A 15 10.50 11.04 -56.09
N TYR A 16 10.26 11.97 -55.16
CA TYR A 16 9.24 13.00 -55.31
C TYR A 16 9.51 13.95 -56.48
N ARG A 17 10.76 14.42 -56.64
CA ARG A 17 11.15 15.28 -57.78
C ARG A 17 11.01 14.57 -59.13
N GLU A 18 11.20 13.25 -59.15
CA GLU A 18 11.00 12.39 -60.31
C GLU A 18 9.54 11.94 -60.50
N LYS A 19 8.59 12.47 -59.71
CA LYS A 19 7.15 12.16 -59.72
C LYS A 19 6.82 10.67 -59.49
N LYS A 20 7.71 9.93 -58.83
CA LYS A 20 7.51 8.53 -58.43
C LYS A 20 6.76 8.39 -57.10
N LEU A 21 6.60 9.49 -56.37
CA LEU A 21 5.96 9.57 -55.08
C LEU A 21 5.14 10.87 -55.02
N ASP A 22 3.95 10.83 -54.43
CA ASP A 22 3.18 12.06 -54.19
C ASP A 22 3.65 12.81 -52.93
N LYS A 23 3.11 14.01 -52.73
CA LYS A 23 3.54 14.91 -51.66
C LYS A 23 3.12 14.40 -50.27
N ASP A 24 1.92 13.85 -50.14
CA ASP A 24 1.37 13.40 -48.87
C ASP A 24 2.07 12.12 -48.40
N GLU A 25 2.38 11.22 -49.34
CA GLU A 25 3.20 10.04 -49.11
C GLU A 25 4.63 10.42 -48.71
N LEU A 26 5.25 11.40 -49.39
CA LEU A 26 6.58 11.90 -49.02
C LEU A 26 6.58 12.42 -47.58
N GLU A 27 5.62 13.27 -47.21
CA GLU A 27 5.55 13.84 -45.88
C GLU A 27 5.34 12.78 -44.80
N LYS A 28 4.53 11.76 -45.09
CA LYS A 28 4.31 10.63 -44.18
C LYS A 28 5.58 9.80 -43.98
N VAL A 29 6.30 9.50 -45.07
CA VAL A 29 7.56 8.74 -45.03
C VAL A 29 8.64 9.52 -44.27
N LEU A 30 8.80 10.82 -44.55
CA LEU A 30 9.78 11.66 -43.85
C LEU A 30 9.48 11.75 -42.34
N ARG A 31 8.20 11.93 -41.96
CA ARG A 31 7.76 11.92 -40.55
C ARG A 31 8.06 10.58 -39.86
N ASN A 32 7.87 9.46 -40.55
CA ASN A 32 8.17 8.14 -40.00
C ASN A 32 9.67 7.89 -39.85
N ILE A 33 10.48 8.36 -40.80
CA ILE A 33 11.95 8.30 -40.70
C ILE A 33 12.43 9.11 -39.48
N ASP A 34 11.86 10.29 -39.22
CA ASP A 34 12.18 11.08 -38.04
C ASP A 34 11.79 10.39 -36.73
N LYS A 35 10.59 9.80 -36.67
CA LYS A 35 10.16 9.01 -35.51
C LYS A 35 11.10 7.83 -35.25
N PHE A 36 11.47 7.10 -36.31
CA PHE A 36 12.40 5.99 -36.21
C PHE A 36 13.78 6.43 -35.72
N TYR A 37 14.33 7.50 -36.30
CA TYR A 37 15.63 8.03 -35.88
C TYR A 37 15.64 8.45 -34.40
N ASN A 38 14.60 9.15 -33.94
CA ASN A 38 14.49 9.58 -32.55
C ASN A 38 14.34 8.39 -31.59
N ALA A 39 13.57 7.37 -31.96
CA ALA A 39 13.43 6.14 -31.18
C ALA A 39 14.76 5.37 -31.11
N PHE A 40 15.45 5.21 -32.24
CA PHE A 40 16.75 4.55 -32.30
C PHE A 40 17.81 5.30 -31.48
N TYR A 41 17.85 6.62 -31.58
CA TYR A 41 18.79 7.45 -30.83
C TYR A 41 18.54 7.33 -29.32
N SER A 42 17.27 7.45 -28.90
CA SER A 42 16.88 7.28 -27.49
C SER A 42 17.24 5.90 -26.95
N LEU A 43 16.97 4.84 -27.72
CA LEU A 43 17.35 3.48 -27.37
C LEU A 43 18.89 3.32 -27.29
N SER A 44 19.63 3.91 -28.22
CA SER A 44 21.10 3.86 -28.22
C SER A 44 21.70 4.54 -27.00
N VAL A 45 21.16 5.70 -26.60
CA VAL A 45 21.55 6.41 -25.38
C VAL A 45 21.23 5.58 -24.15
N LEU A 46 20.02 4.99 -24.08
CA LEU A 46 19.63 4.11 -22.97
C LEU A 46 20.54 2.88 -22.87
N LEU A 47 20.88 2.25 -23.99
CA LEU A 47 21.79 1.10 -24.05
C LEU A 47 23.22 1.48 -23.66
N ASP A 48 23.70 2.66 -24.05
CA ASP A 48 25.02 3.16 -23.66
C ASP A 48 25.08 3.48 -22.16
N ILE A 49 24.04 4.12 -21.63
CA ILE A 49 23.87 4.33 -20.18
C ILE A 49 23.83 3.00 -19.45
N GLN A 50 23.06 2.02 -19.94
CA GLN A 50 23.02 0.67 -19.37
C GLN A 50 24.42 0.04 -19.32
N ARG A 51 25.18 0.11 -20.43
CA ARG A 51 26.52 -0.48 -20.51
C ARG A 51 27.48 0.16 -19.51
N LYS A 52 27.40 1.48 -19.33
CA LYS A 52 28.29 2.24 -18.45
C LYS A 52 27.93 2.13 -16.97
N THR A 53 26.63 2.16 -16.66
CA THR A 53 26.13 2.24 -15.29
C THR A 53 25.72 0.89 -14.70
N LYS A 54 25.57 -0.14 -15.54
CA LYS A 54 24.92 -1.42 -15.21
C LYS A 54 23.53 -1.24 -14.57
N ILE A 55 22.89 -0.08 -14.76
CA ILE A 55 21.67 0.29 -14.04
C ILE A 55 20.52 -0.67 -14.31
N LEU A 56 20.44 -1.25 -15.51
CA LEU A 56 19.43 -2.27 -15.82
C LEU A 56 19.64 -3.56 -15.03
N GLN A 57 20.89 -3.95 -14.72
CA GLN A 57 21.14 -5.14 -13.89
C GLN A 57 20.71 -4.88 -12.44
N SER A 58 21.03 -3.68 -11.91
CA SER A 58 20.58 -3.26 -10.58
C SER A 58 19.06 -3.11 -10.52
N LEU A 59 18.43 -2.44 -11.48
CA LEU A 59 16.97 -2.31 -11.58
C LEU A 59 16.30 -3.66 -11.74
N ALA A 60 16.83 -4.56 -12.58
CA ALA A 60 16.31 -5.91 -12.73
C ALA A 60 16.51 -6.76 -11.46
N TYR A 61 17.60 -6.54 -10.72
CA TYR A 61 17.80 -7.17 -9.42
C TYR A 61 16.77 -6.67 -8.41
N TYR A 62 16.61 -5.35 -8.26
CA TYR A 62 15.61 -4.77 -7.36
C TYR A 62 14.19 -5.17 -7.76
N LEU A 63 13.85 -5.15 -9.05
CA LEU A 63 12.56 -5.63 -9.54
C LEU A 63 12.31 -7.09 -9.15
N ARG A 64 13.34 -7.96 -9.28
CA ARG A 64 13.26 -9.36 -8.86
C ARG A 64 13.07 -9.50 -7.36
N VAL A 65 13.80 -8.74 -6.55
CA VAL A 65 13.66 -8.73 -5.09
C VAL A 65 12.25 -8.28 -4.72
N LEU A 66 11.79 -7.14 -5.24
CA LEU A 66 10.45 -6.60 -4.96
C LEU A 66 9.34 -7.60 -5.34
N VAL A 67 9.43 -8.23 -6.52
CA VAL A 67 8.44 -9.24 -6.94
C VAL A 67 8.50 -10.51 -6.08
N ARG A 68 9.69 -10.97 -5.68
CA ARG A 68 9.86 -12.11 -4.76
C ARG A 68 9.28 -11.84 -3.37
N GLU A 69 9.44 -10.61 -2.86
CA GLU A 69 8.85 -10.15 -1.60
C GLU A 69 7.33 -9.86 -1.71
N GLY A 70 6.72 -10.22 -2.84
CA GLY A 70 5.28 -10.12 -3.07
C GLY A 70 4.78 -8.72 -3.43
N LEU A 71 5.66 -7.83 -3.89
CA LEU A 71 5.32 -6.50 -4.39
C LEU A 71 5.11 -6.55 -5.91
N TRP A 72 4.02 -5.95 -6.39
CA TRP A 72 3.72 -5.78 -7.83
C TRP A 72 3.54 -7.08 -8.63
N ILE A 73 3.25 -8.20 -7.97
CA ILE A 73 3.09 -9.53 -8.58
C ILE A 73 2.02 -9.56 -9.68
N HIS A 74 0.95 -8.77 -9.50
CA HIS A 74 -0.24 -8.79 -10.37
C HIS A 74 -0.25 -7.67 -11.42
N GLY A 75 0.83 -6.90 -11.54
CA GLY A 75 0.98 -5.81 -12.50
C GLY A 75 1.91 -6.13 -13.66
N LEU A 76 2.08 -5.16 -14.58
CA LEU A 76 2.99 -5.26 -15.73
C LEU A 76 4.40 -5.73 -15.31
N TYR A 77 4.91 -5.19 -14.21
CA TYR A 77 6.23 -5.50 -13.67
C TYR A 77 6.35 -6.90 -13.09
N GLY A 78 5.30 -7.41 -12.43
CA GLY A 78 5.25 -8.78 -11.90
C GLY A 78 5.24 -9.81 -13.02
N TYR A 79 4.39 -9.63 -14.03
CA TYR A 79 4.36 -10.50 -15.21
C TYR A 79 5.64 -10.40 -16.04
N ALA A 80 6.25 -9.21 -16.12
CA ALA A 80 7.54 -9.04 -16.78
C ALA A 80 8.65 -9.80 -16.04
N ALA A 81 8.69 -9.73 -14.70
CA ALA A 81 9.65 -10.44 -13.90
C ALA A 81 9.48 -11.98 -13.99
N GLN A 82 8.24 -12.47 -13.94
CA GLN A 82 7.92 -13.89 -14.12
C GLN A 82 8.32 -14.38 -15.52
N TYR A 83 7.96 -13.64 -16.58
CA TYR A 83 8.33 -14.00 -17.95
C TYR A 83 9.85 -14.02 -18.18
N LEU A 84 10.59 -13.07 -17.60
CA LEU A 84 12.02 -12.91 -17.84
C LEU A 84 12.91 -13.81 -16.96
N TYR A 85 12.43 -14.21 -15.78
CA TYR A 85 13.31 -14.78 -14.74
C TYR A 85 12.73 -16.00 -14.02
N ASP A 86 11.50 -16.41 -14.29
CA ASP A 86 10.97 -17.66 -13.73
C ASP A 86 11.44 -18.84 -14.58
N PHE A 87 12.65 -19.32 -14.28
CA PHE A 87 13.26 -20.47 -14.96
C PHE A 87 12.71 -21.82 -14.46
N THR A 88 11.75 -21.82 -13.52
CA THR A 88 11.20 -23.07 -12.97
C THR A 88 10.07 -23.64 -13.84
N SER A 89 9.42 -22.82 -14.66
CA SER A 89 8.48 -23.30 -15.67
C SER A 89 9.16 -23.42 -17.03
N PHE A 90 9.11 -24.62 -17.64
CA PHE A 90 9.58 -24.82 -19.02
C PHE A 90 8.69 -24.09 -20.04
N ASP A 91 7.46 -23.73 -19.66
CA ASP A 91 6.54 -22.95 -20.46
C ASP A 91 6.26 -21.59 -19.79
N THR A 92 6.78 -20.52 -20.39
CA THR A 92 6.54 -19.12 -19.97
C THR A 92 5.43 -18.44 -20.78
N THR A 93 4.80 -19.16 -21.71
CA THR A 93 3.76 -18.64 -22.63
C THR A 93 2.57 -18.00 -21.89
N PRO A 94 2.06 -18.55 -20.77
CA PRO A 94 0.98 -17.91 -20.01
C PRO A 94 1.37 -16.53 -19.49
N TYR A 95 2.60 -16.38 -18.97
CA TYR A 95 3.13 -15.10 -18.49
C TYR A 95 3.37 -14.13 -19.63
N ALA A 96 3.91 -14.61 -20.77
CA ALA A 96 4.11 -13.81 -21.97
C ALA A 96 2.79 -13.22 -22.49
N LYS A 97 1.75 -14.07 -22.57
CA LYS A 97 0.41 -13.67 -22.99
C LYS A 97 -0.19 -12.65 -22.03
N LYS A 98 -0.05 -12.88 -20.73
CA LYS A 98 -0.55 -11.95 -19.71
C LYS A 98 0.20 -10.62 -19.69
N LEU A 99 1.51 -10.65 -19.91
CA LEU A 99 2.35 -9.47 -20.08
C LEU A 99 1.92 -8.67 -21.31
N LEU A 100 1.69 -9.32 -22.45
CA LEU A 100 1.19 -8.69 -23.67
C LEU A 100 -0.21 -8.09 -23.48
N GLU A 101 -1.13 -8.82 -22.83
CA GLU A 101 -2.46 -8.30 -22.46
C GLU A 101 -2.33 -7.06 -21.57
N MET A 102 -1.42 -7.09 -20.59
CA MET A 102 -1.20 -5.99 -19.67
C MET A 102 -0.53 -4.80 -20.34
N PHE A 103 0.41 -5.04 -21.25
CA PHE A 103 1.09 -4.00 -22.02
C PHE A 103 0.13 -3.34 -23.02
N TYR A 104 -0.72 -4.13 -23.68
CA TYR A 104 -1.77 -3.62 -24.56
C TYR A 104 -2.81 -2.81 -23.76
N LYS A 105 -3.24 -3.31 -22.60
CA LYS A 105 -4.10 -2.54 -21.68
C LYS A 105 -3.43 -1.26 -21.23
N PHE A 106 -2.14 -1.29 -20.90
CA PHE A 106 -1.38 -0.12 -20.49
C PHE A 106 -1.26 0.89 -21.63
N GLN A 107 -0.86 0.49 -22.84
CA GLN A 107 -0.75 1.39 -24.00
C GLN A 107 -2.07 2.05 -24.37
N ASN A 108 -3.18 1.33 -24.20
CA ASN A 108 -4.51 1.82 -24.54
C ASN A 108 -5.30 2.35 -23.34
N SER A 109 -4.73 2.36 -22.13
CA SER A 109 -5.33 3.00 -20.97
C SER A 109 -4.98 4.49 -20.91
N ALA A 110 -5.69 5.21 -20.06
CA ALA A 110 -5.33 6.58 -19.71
C ALA A 110 -3.87 6.68 -19.23
N GLU A 111 -3.33 5.66 -18.56
CA GLU A 111 -1.94 5.61 -18.07
C GLU A 111 -0.88 5.55 -19.19
N GLY A 112 -1.08 4.73 -20.24
CA GLY A 112 -0.18 4.74 -21.40
C GLY A 112 -0.34 6.00 -22.26
N THR A 113 -1.54 6.58 -22.26
CA THR A 113 -1.87 7.83 -22.96
C THR A 113 -1.27 9.05 -22.25
N LEU A 114 -1.19 9.04 -20.90
CA LEU A 114 -0.59 10.08 -20.05
C LEU A 114 0.91 10.31 -20.30
N SER A 115 1.62 9.34 -20.88
CA SER A 115 3.00 9.56 -21.38
C SER A 115 3.10 10.66 -22.46
N ARG A 116 1.97 11.23 -22.91
CA ARG A 116 1.88 12.25 -23.97
C ARG A 116 1.22 13.57 -23.55
N TYR A 117 0.74 13.72 -22.32
CA TYR A 117 0.06 14.95 -21.86
C TYR A 117 0.75 15.54 -20.63
N SER A 118 1.58 16.56 -20.83
CA SER A 118 2.03 17.44 -19.76
C SER A 118 0.97 18.54 -19.56
N VAL A 119 0.15 18.40 -18.51
CA VAL A 119 -0.82 19.43 -18.15
C VAL A 119 -0.16 20.43 -17.21
N SER A 120 -0.10 21.70 -17.61
CA SER A 120 0.35 22.78 -16.72
C SER A 120 -0.75 23.10 -15.71
N LEU A 121 -0.44 22.98 -14.42
CA LEU A 121 -1.33 23.36 -13.32
C LEU A 121 -0.91 24.71 -12.76
N ASP A 122 -1.88 25.57 -12.46
CA ASP A 122 -1.62 26.84 -11.79
C ASP A 122 -1.22 26.63 -10.31
N ASP A 123 -0.60 27.64 -9.71
CA ASP A 123 -0.05 27.56 -8.35
C ASP A 123 -1.08 27.13 -7.30
N LYS A 124 -2.33 27.57 -7.44
CA LYS A 124 -3.39 27.27 -6.49
C LYS A 124 -3.87 25.82 -6.62
N SER A 125 -3.95 25.30 -7.85
CA SER A 125 -4.17 23.87 -8.08
C SER A 125 -3.07 23.02 -7.44
N GLN A 126 -1.81 23.42 -7.59
CA GLN A 126 -0.66 22.71 -6.99
C GLN A 126 -0.70 22.75 -5.45
N GLU A 127 -1.03 23.91 -4.86
CA GLU A 127 -1.20 24.09 -3.42
C GLU A 127 -2.27 23.12 -2.86
N TYR A 128 -3.45 23.08 -3.47
CA TYR A 128 -4.54 22.20 -3.03
C TYR A 128 -4.21 20.72 -3.21
N ILE A 129 -3.55 20.35 -4.30
CA ILE A 129 -3.06 18.99 -4.52
C ILE A 129 -2.05 18.59 -3.44
N SER A 130 -1.08 19.46 -3.13
CA SER A 130 -0.10 19.23 -2.06
C SER A 130 -0.79 19.08 -0.71
N ARG A 131 -1.79 19.92 -0.43
CA ARG A 131 -2.53 19.87 0.82
C ARG A 131 -3.34 18.57 0.98
N LEU A 132 -3.98 18.08 -0.09
CA LEU A 132 -4.65 16.78 -0.06
C LEU A 132 -3.64 15.64 0.16
N LYS A 133 -2.46 15.71 -0.50
CA LYS A 133 -1.38 14.72 -0.32
C LYS A 133 -0.95 14.61 1.13
N ASP A 134 -0.66 15.74 1.77
CA ASP A 134 -0.28 15.79 3.18
C ASP A 134 -1.42 15.30 4.09
N LEU A 135 -2.66 15.63 3.74
CA LEU A 135 -3.82 15.19 4.52
C LEU A 135 -3.92 13.66 4.57
N VAL A 136 -3.80 12.98 3.42
CA VAL A 136 -3.99 11.53 3.28
C VAL A 136 -2.78 10.73 3.76
N PHE A 137 -1.56 11.07 3.33
CA PHE A 137 -0.38 10.21 3.52
C PHE A 137 0.59 10.68 4.61
N ASN A 138 0.65 11.97 4.90
CA ASN A 138 1.66 12.49 5.83
C ASN A 138 1.25 12.27 7.30
N ILE A 139 1.57 11.12 7.87
CA ILE A 139 1.21 10.78 9.25
C ILE A 139 1.82 11.72 10.31
N ASN A 140 2.84 12.50 9.95
CA ASN A 140 3.53 13.43 10.85
C ASN A 140 2.95 14.84 10.83
N ASP A 141 2.16 15.18 9.79
CA ASP A 141 1.51 16.48 9.71
C ASP A 141 0.42 16.59 10.78
N LYS A 142 0.49 17.66 11.58
CA LYS A 142 -0.51 17.96 12.61
C LYS A 142 -1.44 19.10 12.20
N ASN A 143 -1.25 19.65 11.01
CA ASN A 143 -2.08 20.75 10.54
C ASN A 143 -3.50 20.24 10.27
N GLY A 144 -4.46 20.77 11.03
CA GLY A 144 -5.87 20.46 10.83
C GLY A 144 -6.39 20.94 9.48
N CYS A 145 -7.44 20.29 8.98
CA CYS A 145 -8.17 20.69 7.79
C CYS A 145 -9.67 20.75 8.11
N ASP A 146 -10.26 21.93 8.04
CA ASP A 146 -11.68 22.13 8.37
C ASP A 146 -12.61 21.91 7.15
N ASP A 147 -13.91 21.84 7.42
CA ASP A 147 -14.93 21.67 6.38
C ASP A 147 -14.93 22.81 5.36
N ALA A 148 -14.64 24.03 5.81
CA ALA A 148 -14.65 25.21 4.95
C ALA A 148 -13.51 25.14 3.93
N TYR A 149 -12.33 24.66 4.35
CA TYR A 149 -11.18 24.47 3.51
C TYR A 149 -11.40 23.35 2.48
N LEU A 150 -11.92 22.19 2.89
CA LEU A 150 -12.26 21.13 1.93
C LEU A 150 -13.31 21.60 0.91
N LYS A 151 -14.32 22.37 1.34
CA LYS A 151 -15.30 22.97 0.42
C LYS A 151 -14.68 23.97 -0.55
N LYS A 152 -13.67 24.74 -0.12
CA LYS A 152 -12.91 25.63 -1.02
C LYS A 152 -12.17 24.83 -2.09
N ILE A 153 -11.53 23.72 -1.72
CA ILE A 153 -10.87 22.82 -2.69
C ILE A 153 -11.89 22.29 -3.71
N ILE A 154 -13.02 21.74 -3.22
CA ILE A 154 -14.07 21.17 -4.07
C ILE A 154 -14.61 22.24 -5.04
N SER A 155 -15.01 23.40 -4.50
CA SER A 155 -15.55 24.49 -5.31
C SER A 155 -14.55 25.02 -6.33
N TYR A 156 -13.26 25.06 -5.98
CA TYR A 156 -12.23 25.55 -6.88
C TYR A 156 -12.02 24.58 -8.05
N PHE A 157 -11.87 23.28 -7.79
CA PHE A 157 -11.71 22.31 -8.87
C PHE A 157 -12.96 22.17 -9.75
N GLY A 158 -14.17 22.24 -9.18
CA GLY A 158 -15.42 22.18 -9.94
C GLY A 158 -15.71 23.40 -10.83
N GLN A 159 -15.00 24.52 -10.62
CA GLN A 159 -15.11 25.74 -11.44
C GLN A 159 -14.09 25.78 -12.60
N LEU A 160 -13.09 24.90 -12.60
CA LEU A 160 -12.13 24.85 -13.70
C LEU A 160 -12.81 24.33 -14.97
N GLN A 161 -12.57 25.00 -16.10
CA GLN A 161 -13.09 24.62 -17.42
C GLN A 161 -11.95 24.43 -18.45
N ASN A 162 -10.72 24.22 -17.99
CA ASN A 162 -9.53 24.11 -18.83
C ASN A 162 -9.18 22.63 -19.15
N GLU A 163 -8.15 22.43 -19.96
CA GLU A 163 -7.65 21.08 -20.32
C GLU A 163 -7.23 20.24 -19.10
N ALA A 164 -6.98 20.88 -17.95
CA ALA A 164 -6.60 20.22 -16.71
C ALA A 164 -7.79 19.58 -15.96
N VAL A 165 -9.03 19.82 -16.40
CA VAL A 165 -10.26 19.35 -15.73
C VAL A 165 -10.26 17.83 -15.51
N HIS A 166 -9.74 17.05 -16.46
CA HIS A 166 -9.61 15.59 -16.30
C HIS A 166 -8.71 15.20 -15.13
N VAL A 167 -7.68 15.99 -14.84
CA VAL A 167 -6.76 15.76 -13.72
C VAL A 167 -7.37 16.28 -12.41
N THR A 168 -7.86 17.52 -12.39
CA THR A 168 -8.34 18.18 -11.18
C THR A 168 -9.65 17.59 -10.65
N SER A 169 -10.54 17.08 -11.51
CA SER A 169 -11.77 16.36 -11.10
C SER A 169 -11.50 15.11 -10.28
N CYS A 170 -10.35 14.44 -10.49
CA CYS A 170 -9.94 13.30 -9.68
C CYS A 170 -9.60 13.73 -8.24
N TYR A 171 -8.96 14.90 -8.08
CA TYR A 171 -8.67 15.49 -6.77
C TYR A 171 -9.92 16.06 -6.10
N GLU A 172 -10.85 16.62 -6.88
CA GLU A 172 -12.18 17.01 -6.40
C GLU A 172 -12.92 15.80 -5.81
N THR A 173 -12.96 14.68 -6.54
CA THR A 173 -13.58 13.42 -6.08
C THR A 173 -12.98 12.97 -4.74
N LEU A 174 -11.65 12.99 -4.63
CA LEU A 174 -10.97 12.67 -3.37
C LEU A 174 -11.40 13.61 -2.23
N ALA A 175 -11.45 14.92 -2.47
CA ALA A 175 -11.87 15.90 -1.46
C ALA A 175 -13.34 15.70 -1.04
N VAL A 176 -14.22 15.34 -1.98
CA VAL A 176 -15.63 14.98 -1.73
C VAL A 176 -15.71 13.74 -0.83
N TYR A 177 -14.94 12.69 -1.13
CA TYR A 177 -14.92 11.47 -0.31
C TYR A 177 -14.46 11.76 1.11
N ILE A 178 -13.40 12.55 1.29
CA ILE A 178 -12.93 12.98 2.61
C ILE A 178 -14.04 13.73 3.37
N CYS A 179 -14.76 14.64 2.70
CA CYS A 179 -15.90 15.34 3.30
C CYS A 179 -17.03 14.39 3.72
N LEU A 180 -17.36 13.39 2.90
CA LEU A 180 -18.41 12.41 3.19
C LEU A 180 -18.01 11.51 4.35
N ILE A 181 -16.78 11.01 4.37
CA ILE A 181 -16.22 10.22 5.47
C ILE A 181 -16.28 11.02 6.78
N ARG A 182 -15.88 12.29 6.76
CA ARG A 182 -15.98 13.18 7.93
C ARG A 182 -17.41 13.30 8.47
N LYS A 183 -18.41 13.29 7.57
CA LYS A 183 -19.84 13.31 7.92
C LYS A 183 -20.40 11.92 8.24
N ASN A 184 -19.54 10.93 8.44
CA ASN A 184 -19.90 9.53 8.69
C ASN A 184 -20.78 8.91 7.57
N LYS A 185 -20.65 9.39 6.33
CA LYS A 185 -21.34 8.87 5.14
C LYS A 185 -20.48 7.83 4.41
N ILE A 186 -20.02 6.83 5.15
CA ILE A 186 -19.09 5.80 4.64
C ILE A 186 -19.74 4.96 3.54
N ASN A 187 -20.99 4.57 3.73
CA ASN A 187 -21.71 3.71 2.78
C ASN A 187 -21.93 4.42 1.44
N ASP A 188 -22.22 5.73 1.46
CA ASP A 188 -22.32 6.56 0.25
C ASP A 188 -21.00 6.47 -0.55
N VAL A 189 -19.86 6.61 0.13
CA VAL A 189 -18.53 6.53 -0.50
C VAL A 189 -18.23 5.13 -1.04
N LEU A 190 -18.55 4.07 -0.29
CA LEU A 190 -18.37 2.69 -0.75
C LEU A 190 -19.22 2.38 -1.99
N GLN A 191 -20.47 2.86 -2.04
CA GLN A 191 -21.32 2.72 -3.21
C GLN A 191 -20.75 3.45 -4.42
N HIS A 192 -20.19 4.65 -4.23
CA HIS A 192 -19.50 5.36 -5.32
C HIS A 192 -18.27 4.60 -5.83
N TYR A 193 -17.51 3.92 -4.97
CA TYR A 193 -16.43 3.02 -5.40
C TYR A 193 -16.95 1.86 -6.23
N ASP A 194 -18.00 1.19 -5.78
CA ASP A 194 -18.58 0.04 -6.50
C ASP A 194 -19.13 0.48 -7.87
N ASP A 195 -19.72 1.68 -7.97
CA ASP A 195 -20.15 2.29 -9.23
C ASP A 195 -18.97 2.59 -10.17
N MET A 196 -17.89 3.15 -9.62
CA MET A 196 -16.69 3.49 -10.36
C MET A 196 -16.00 2.23 -10.91
N GLU A 197 -15.96 1.16 -10.13
CA GLU A 197 -15.41 -0.14 -10.54
C GLU A 197 -16.29 -0.81 -11.61
N ARG A 198 -17.61 -0.87 -11.40
CA ARG A 198 -18.55 -1.44 -12.39
C ARG A 198 -18.49 -0.74 -13.75
N LYS A 199 -18.24 0.57 -13.76
CA LYS A 199 -18.10 1.38 -14.98
C LYS A 199 -16.69 1.36 -15.57
N GLY A 200 -15.73 0.69 -14.93
CA GLY A 200 -14.32 0.66 -15.37
C GLY A 200 -13.54 1.96 -15.13
N LEU A 201 -14.18 2.99 -14.57
CA LEU A 201 -13.61 4.33 -14.38
C LEU A 201 -12.41 4.35 -13.42
N PHE A 202 -12.37 3.44 -12.45
CA PHE A 202 -11.23 3.36 -11.54
C PHE A 202 -9.93 2.99 -12.27
N GLY A 203 -10.02 2.17 -13.33
CA GLY A 203 -8.89 1.81 -14.17
C GLY A 203 -8.43 2.94 -15.11
N GLU A 204 -9.26 3.96 -15.31
CA GLU A 204 -8.96 5.15 -16.11
C GLU A 204 -8.29 6.26 -15.29
N LEU A 205 -8.24 6.13 -13.96
CA LEU A 205 -7.55 7.09 -13.11
C LEU A 205 -6.05 7.15 -13.45
N PRO A 206 -5.44 8.35 -13.40
CA PRO A 206 -4.01 8.49 -13.59
C PRO A 206 -3.24 7.69 -12.53
N SER A 207 -2.14 7.05 -12.96
CA SER A 207 -1.19 6.43 -12.04
C SER A 207 -0.62 7.47 -11.08
N GLY A 208 -0.26 7.00 -9.88
CA GLY A 208 0.31 7.85 -8.83
C GLY A 208 -0.71 8.24 -7.75
N TYR A 209 -0.63 9.49 -7.29
CA TYR A 209 -1.22 9.90 -6.01
C TYR A 209 -2.70 9.58 -5.87
N VAL A 210 -3.54 10.03 -6.82
CA VAL A 210 -4.99 9.95 -6.64
C VAL A 210 -5.45 8.50 -6.59
N ARG A 211 -4.92 7.66 -7.47
CA ARG A 211 -5.19 6.22 -7.48
C ARG A 211 -4.73 5.56 -6.19
N GLY A 212 -3.56 5.92 -5.66
CA GLY A 212 -3.08 5.44 -4.36
C GLY A 212 -3.97 5.90 -3.19
N ALA A 213 -4.37 7.17 -3.16
CA ALA A 213 -5.20 7.76 -2.11
C ALA A 213 -6.60 7.15 -2.09
N LEU A 214 -7.22 6.98 -3.25
CA LEU A 214 -8.53 6.35 -3.37
C LEU A 214 -8.48 4.85 -2.98
N SER A 215 -7.43 4.13 -3.38
CA SER A 215 -7.23 2.74 -2.91
C SER A 215 -7.04 2.64 -1.40
N LEU A 216 -6.32 3.58 -0.80
CA LEU A 216 -6.14 3.67 0.65
C LEU A 216 -7.49 3.87 1.34
N LEU A 217 -8.29 4.85 0.89
CA LEU A 217 -9.61 5.10 1.45
C LEU A 217 -10.54 3.89 1.27
N ARG A 218 -10.62 3.30 0.06
CA ARG A 218 -11.43 2.09 -0.17
C ARG A 218 -11.05 0.97 0.78
N THR A 219 -9.75 0.67 0.90
CA THR A 219 -9.24 -0.37 1.79
C THR A 219 -9.60 -0.08 3.25
N ALA A 220 -9.38 1.15 3.72
CA ALA A 220 -9.68 1.54 5.09
C ALA A 220 -11.19 1.45 5.41
N LEU A 221 -12.05 1.88 4.49
CA LEU A 221 -13.51 1.79 4.65
C LEU A 221 -13.98 0.33 4.66
N GLU A 222 -13.39 -0.53 3.83
CA GLU A 222 -13.68 -1.97 3.85
C GLU A 222 -13.31 -2.60 5.20
N VAL A 223 -12.13 -2.25 5.74
CA VAL A 223 -11.73 -2.66 7.10
C VAL A 223 -12.72 -2.12 8.14
N LYS A 224 -13.14 -0.85 8.03
CA LYS A 224 -14.07 -0.24 8.99
C LYS A 224 -15.44 -0.94 9.02
N VAL A 225 -15.99 -1.27 7.85
CA VAL A 225 -17.37 -1.77 7.72
C VAL A 225 -17.42 -3.30 7.79
N ASN A 226 -16.49 -3.98 7.11
CA ASN A 226 -16.59 -5.41 6.83
C ASN A 226 -15.48 -6.27 7.49
N ARG A 227 -14.71 -5.75 8.45
CA ARG A 227 -13.53 -6.45 9.05
C ARG A 227 -13.67 -7.95 9.29
N LYS A 228 -14.83 -8.42 9.77
CA LYS A 228 -15.07 -9.84 10.11
C LYS A 228 -15.23 -10.75 8.89
N ASN A 229 -15.56 -10.17 7.73
CA ASN A 229 -15.88 -10.88 6.50
C ASN A 229 -14.79 -10.74 5.43
N ILE A 230 -13.71 -10.00 5.73
CA ILE A 230 -12.59 -9.81 4.81
C ILE A 230 -11.88 -11.16 4.64
N LYS A 231 -11.84 -11.65 3.41
CA LYS A 231 -11.14 -12.89 3.07
C LYS A 231 -9.67 -12.60 2.75
N TYR A 232 -8.80 -13.57 3.00
CA TYR A 232 -7.41 -13.47 2.57
C TYR A 232 -7.32 -13.15 1.08
N GLY A 233 -6.44 -12.20 0.73
CA GLY A 233 -6.22 -11.77 -0.64
C GLY A 233 -7.26 -10.80 -1.22
N SER A 234 -8.44 -10.62 -0.60
CA SER A 234 -9.50 -9.79 -1.20
C SER A 234 -9.15 -8.30 -1.30
N LEU A 235 -8.18 -7.84 -0.50
CA LEU A 235 -7.69 -6.46 -0.52
C LEU A 235 -6.44 -6.27 -1.37
N PHE A 236 -5.79 -7.34 -1.87
CA PHE A 236 -4.47 -7.24 -2.50
C PHE A 236 -4.45 -6.32 -3.71
N TYR A 237 -5.51 -6.35 -4.52
CA TYR A 237 -5.68 -5.44 -5.66
C TYR A 237 -5.57 -3.96 -5.25
N TRP A 238 -6.26 -3.56 -4.18
CA TRP A 238 -6.21 -2.19 -3.68
C TRP A 238 -4.87 -1.88 -3.02
N LEU A 239 -4.31 -2.81 -2.24
CA LEU A 239 -3.01 -2.65 -1.58
C LEU A 239 -1.87 -2.45 -2.60
N ASP A 240 -1.92 -3.09 -3.76
CA ASP A 240 -0.91 -2.92 -4.82
C ASP A 240 -0.87 -1.49 -5.36
N HIS A 241 -2.02 -0.83 -5.49
CA HIS A 241 -2.08 0.58 -5.85
C HIS A 241 -1.58 1.50 -4.74
N VAL A 242 -1.77 1.14 -3.47
CA VAL A 242 -1.20 1.90 -2.35
C VAL A 242 0.32 1.78 -2.36
N LYS A 243 0.86 0.56 -2.49
CA LYS A 243 2.32 0.28 -2.56
C LYS A 243 3.02 1.09 -3.64
N ALA A 244 2.41 1.22 -4.82
CA ALA A 244 2.96 2.01 -5.92
C ALA A 244 3.17 3.50 -5.61
N TYR A 245 2.58 4.03 -4.53
CA TYR A 245 2.73 5.43 -4.10
C TYR A 245 3.37 5.58 -2.71
N GLN A 246 3.90 4.50 -2.12
CA GLN A 246 4.47 4.52 -0.77
C GLN A 246 5.81 5.26 -0.64
N ASP A 247 6.59 5.37 -1.73
CA ASP A 247 7.93 5.97 -1.70
C ASP A 247 7.92 7.50 -1.49
N ALA A 248 6.76 8.15 -1.61
CA ALA A 248 6.64 9.59 -1.42
C ALA A 248 6.67 10.03 0.06
N PHE A 249 6.41 9.12 1.01
CA PHE A 249 6.37 9.43 2.44
C PHE A 249 7.15 8.39 3.24
N ILE A 250 8.38 8.74 3.62
CA ILE A 250 9.25 7.91 4.47
C ILE A 250 8.78 8.01 5.92
N GLU A 251 8.32 6.89 6.46
CA GLU A 251 7.96 6.76 7.87
C GLU A 251 9.22 6.46 8.69
N LYS A 252 9.47 7.26 9.73
CA LYS A 252 10.52 6.98 10.70
C LYS A 252 9.92 6.12 11.81
N ILE A 253 10.06 4.80 11.70
CA ILE A 253 9.73 3.88 12.78
C ILE A 253 10.99 3.70 13.62
N PRO A 254 10.96 3.92 14.94
CA PRO A 254 11.99 3.39 15.81
C PRO A 254 11.87 1.87 15.85
N LEU A 255 12.66 1.16 15.03
CA LEU A 255 12.82 -0.28 15.14
C LEU A 255 13.61 -0.57 16.42
N ILE A 256 12.98 -1.27 17.36
CA ILE A 256 13.59 -1.63 18.65
C ILE A 256 14.56 -2.82 18.48
N ASP A 257 14.50 -3.55 17.37
CA ASP A 257 15.48 -4.60 17.05
C ASP A 257 15.73 -4.69 15.52
N PRO A 258 16.99 -4.67 15.05
CA PRO A 258 17.33 -4.66 13.63
C PRO A 258 17.42 -6.05 12.98
N VAL A 259 17.04 -7.13 13.67
CA VAL A 259 17.15 -8.48 13.11
C VAL A 259 15.95 -8.77 12.20
N TYR A 260 16.18 -8.76 10.89
CA TYR A 260 15.23 -9.32 9.92
C TYR A 260 15.02 -10.79 10.23
N LYS A 261 13.79 -11.16 10.60
CA LYS A 261 13.36 -12.56 10.67
C LYS A 261 12.24 -12.76 9.67
N GLU A 262 12.47 -13.65 8.72
CA GLU A 262 11.48 -13.98 7.69
C GLU A 262 10.15 -14.40 8.32
N GLY A 263 9.05 -13.77 7.89
CA GLY A 263 7.69 -14.03 8.38
C GLY A 263 7.23 -13.23 9.61
N GLU A 264 7.94 -12.19 10.05
CA GLU A 264 7.32 -11.23 10.98
C GLU A 264 6.26 -10.37 10.28
N ILE A 265 5.27 -9.89 11.03
CA ILE A 265 4.12 -9.14 10.50
C ILE A 265 4.50 -7.91 9.68
N GLN A 266 5.60 -7.25 10.05
CA GLN A 266 6.13 -6.07 9.39
C GLN A 266 6.90 -6.38 8.09
N TYR A 267 7.30 -7.63 7.88
CA TYR A 267 8.03 -8.08 6.69
C TYR A 267 7.11 -8.75 5.65
N ASP A 268 5.84 -9.03 6.00
CA ASP A 268 4.81 -9.31 5.00
C ASP A 268 4.33 -8.00 4.37
N ALA A 269 4.59 -7.81 3.08
CA ALA A 269 4.29 -6.57 2.37
C ALA A 269 2.81 -6.18 2.39
N ASN A 270 1.89 -7.16 2.42
CA ASN A 270 0.45 -6.91 2.43
C ASN A 270 -0.01 -6.50 3.83
N ASN A 271 0.39 -7.23 4.87
CA ASN A 271 0.07 -6.91 6.26
C ASN A 271 0.68 -5.56 6.66
N PHE A 272 1.93 -5.29 6.26
CA PHE A 272 2.57 -4.00 6.51
C PHE A 272 1.83 -2.85 5.80
N THR A 273 1.50 -3.02 4.52
CA THR A 273 0.72 -1.99 3.79
C THR A 273 -0.65 -1.77 4.44
N LEU A 274 -1.32 -2.84 4.87
CA LEU A 274 -2.63 -2.75 5.52
C LEU A 274 -2.55 -2.02 6.87
N MET A 275 -1.53 -2.32 7.67
CA MET A 275 -1.22 -1.59 8.91
C MET A 275 -0.98 -0.09 8.64
N ARG A 276 -0.23 0.25 7.58
CA ARG A 276 -0.04 1.64 7.15
C ARG A 276 -1.33 2.32 6.71
N VAL A 277 -2.17 1.63 5.94
CA VAL A 277 -3.49 2.14 5.52
C VAL A 277 -4.35 2.49 6.73
N ILE A 278 -4.40 1.61 7.74
CA ILE A 278 -5.14 1.86 8.99
C ILE A 278 -4.60 3.12 9.68
N LYS A 279 -3.27 3.23 9.82
CA LYS A 279 -2.62 4.38 10.44
C LYS A 279 -2.90 5.69 9.70
N MET A 280 -2.67 5.70 8.39
CA MET A 280 -2.87 6.87 7.54
C MET A 280 -4.33 7.34 7.58
N TYR A 281 -5.28 6.41 7.50
CA TYR A 281 -6.70 6.73 7.61
C TYR A 281 -7.06 7.33 8.96
N ASN A 282 -6.64 6.70 10.07
CA ASN A 282 -6.92 7.22 11.41
C ASN A 282 -6.26 8.60 11.63
N CYS A 283 -5.01 8.81 11.19
CA CYS A 283 -4.35 10.11 11.27
C CYS A 283 -5.01 11.17 10.37
N MET A 284 -5.46 10.79 9.17
CA MET A 284 -6.25 11.67 8.30
C MET A 284 -7.53 12.12 9.02
N LEU A 285 -8.22 11.18 9.68
CA LEU A 285 -9.39 11.50 10.49
C LEU A 285 -9.05 12.48 11.62
N GLU A 286 -7.97 12.29 12.38
CA GLU A 286 -7.55 13.25 13.42
C GLU A 286 -7.38 14.67 12.87
N LYS A 287 -6.73 14.82 11.71
CA LYS A 287 -6.52 16.13 11.06
C LYS A 287 -7.83 16.80 10.63
N ILE A 288 -8.81 16.03 10.19
CA ILE A 288 -10.12 16.57 9.77
C ILE A 288 -11.13 16.60 10.93
N SER A 289 -10.79 16.18 12.14
CA SER A 289 -11.76 16.08 13.23
C SER A 289 -11.65 17.27 14.18
N THR A 290 -12.17 18.41 13.73
CA THR A 290 -12.13 19.67 14.50
C THR A 290 -13.39 19.97 15.31
N LYS A 291 -14.43 19.13 15.24
CA LYS A 291 -15.70 19.33 15.97
C LYS A 291 -15.91 18.21 16.99
N PRO A 292 -16.11 18.51 18.29
CA PRO A 292 -16.23 17.50 19.35
C PRO A 292 -17.51 16.65 19.28
N TYR A 293 -18.50 17.05 18.48
CA TYR A 293 -19.84 16.44 18.49
C TYR A 293 -20.09 15.36 17.42
N ILE A 294 -19.15 15.13 16.50
CA ILE A 294 -19.25 14.03 15.52
C ILE A 294 -18.04 13.14 15.74
N ALA A 295 -18.26 11.96 16.36
CA ALA A 295 -17.23 10.94 16.49
C ALA A 295 -16.77 10.53 15.08
N PRO A 296 -15.50 10.78 14.72
CA PRO A 296 -14.98 10.40 13.42
C PRO A 296 -15.03 8.89 13.25
N PRO A 297 -15.24 8.36 12.04
CA PRO A 297 -15.36 6.93 11.82
C PRO A 297 -14.00 6.21 11.84
N TYR A 298 -13.26 6.33 12.95
CA TYR A 298 -11.98 5.67 13.16
C TYR A 298 -12.10 4.16 13.02
N ILE A 299 -11.06 3.52 12.48
CA ILE A 299 -10.88 2.08 12.59
C ILE A 299 -10.42 1.81 14.02
N THR A 300 -11.25 1.12 14.79
CA THR A 300 -11.10 0.90 16.24
C THR A 300 -11.17 -0.58 16.59
N GLY A 301 -10.72 -0.90 17.80
CA GLY A 301 -10.90 -2.21 18.42
C GLY A 301 -10.25 -3.37 17.67
N LEU A 302 -9.13 -3.10 17.00
CA LEU A 302 -8.31 -4.13 16.36
C LEU A 302 -7.41 -4.86 17.36
N LEU A 303 -7.16 -4.26 18.53
CA LEU A 303 -6.39 -4.84 19.63
C LEU A 303 -7.26 -5.29 20.81
N ASP A 304 -8.59 -5.26 20.70
CA ASP A 304 -9.52 -5.58 21.80
C ASP A 304 -9.34 -7.01 22.32
N ASP A 305 -9.15 -7.98 21.42
CA ASP A 305 -8.96 -9.37 21.81
C ASP A 305 -7.61 -9.54 22.52
N VAL A 306 -6.56 -8.80 22.12
CA VAL A 306 -5.26 -8.79 22.80
C VAL A 306 -5.39 -8.13 24.19
N GLU A 307 -6.03 -6.97 24.26
CA GLU A 307 -6.28 -6.23 25.50
C GLU A 307 -6.99 -7.09 26.55
N LYS A 308 -8.09 -7.76 26.17
CA LYS A 308 -8.87 -8.62 27.07
C LYS A 308 -8.03 -9.77 27.63
N VAL A 309 -7.13 -10.34 26.83
CA VAL A 309 -6.29 -11.45 27.28
C VAL A 309 -5.18 -10.95 28.20
N LEU A 310 -4.57 -9.82 27.87
CA LEU A 310 -3.57 -9.19 28.73
C LEU A 310 -4.16 -8.75 30.07
N ASP A 311 -5.41 -8.28 30.09
CA ASP A 311 -6.14 -7.95 31.32
C ASP A 311 -6.26 -9.17 32.25
N LYS A 312 -6.70 -10.31 31.72
CA LYS A 312 -6.76 -11.58 32.48
C LYS A 312 -5.39 -11.96 33.06
N ILE A 313 -4.33 -11.84 32.27
CA ILE A 313 -2.96 -12.18 32.70
C ILE A 313 -2.48 -11.21 33.78
N ASN A 314 -2.71 -9.91 33.63
CA ASN A 314 -2.29 -8.91 34.61
C ASN A 314 -3.01 -9.08 35.95
N ILE A 315 -4.33 -9.33 35.94
CA ILE A 315 -5.10 -9.66 37.14
C ILE A 315 -4.52 -10.89 37.84
N LEU A 316 -4.12 -11.92 37.07
CA LEU A 316 -3.52 -13.14 37.61
C LEU A 316 -2.16 -12.87 38.26
N ILE A 317 -1.28 -12.11 37.60
CA ILE A 317 0.03 -11.73 38.13
C ILE A 317 -0.13 -11.00 39.47
N ASP A 318 -1.04 -10.04 39.54
CA ASP A 318 -1.26 -9.21 40.74
C ASP A 318 -1.87 -10.02 41.88
N LYS A 319 -2.80 -10.93 41.58
CA LYS A 319 -3.50 -11.76 42.57
C LYS A 319 -2.59 -12.85 43.16
N GLU A 320 -1.79 -13.50 42.32
CA GLU A 320 -0.96 -14.64 42.71
C GLU A 320 0.49 -14.23 43.05
N TYR A 321 0.78 -12.92 43.05
CA TYR A 321 2.11 -12.35 43.34
C TYR A 321 3.24 -13.00 42.53
N VAL A 322 3.07 -13.05 41.20
CA VAL A 322 4.02 -13.72 40.30
C VAL A 322 5.16 -12.78 39.89
N TYR A 323 6.40 -13.26 39.98
CA TYR A 323 7.61 -12.46 39.73
C TYR A 323 8.49 -12.96 38.56
N ASP A 324 8.21 -14.13 38.00
CA ASP A 324 8.97 -14.70 36.88
C ASP A 324 8.07 -15.43 35.86
N GLY A 325 8.61 -15.60 34.66
CA GLY A 325 7.85 -16.16 33.53
C GLY A 325 7.52 -17.64 33.68
N LYS A 326 8.34 -18.41 34.41
CA LYS A 326 8.10 -19.84 34.60
C LYS A 326 6.92 -20.07 35.54
N THR A 327 6.92 -19.42 36.69
CA THR A 327 5.77 -19.46 37.60
C THR A 327 4.53 -18.90 36.93
N LEU A 328 4.64 -17.85 36.12
CA LEU A 328 3.50 -17.34 35.35
C LEU A 328 2.94 -18.38 34.36
N ALA A 329 3.80 -19.13 33.66
CA ALA A 329 3.36 -20.18 32.75
C ALA A 329 2.60 -21.29 33.48
N GLU A 330 3.14 -21.76 34.61
CA GLU A 330 2.51 -22.78 35.47
C GLU A 330 1.11 -22.33 35.92
N VAL A 331 1.01 -21.11 36.47
CA VAL A 331 -0.25 -20.56 36.96
C VAL A 331 -1.26 -20.35 35.82
N ILE A 332 -0.84 -19.89 34.64
CA ILE A 332 -1.72 -19.74 33.47
C ILE A 332 -2.29 -21.10 33.03
N MET A 333 -1.46 -22.15 33.02
CA MET A 333 -1.85 -23.49 32.61
C MET A 333 -2.79 -24.15 33.63
N GLU A 334 -2.45 -24.09 34.92
CA GLU A 334 -3.27 -24.64 36.00
C GLU A 334 -4.65 -23.98 36.06
N ASN A 335 -4.70 -22.66 35.96
CA ASN A 335 -5.96 -21.90 35.98
C ASN A 335 -6.69 -21.85 34.64
N LYS A 336 -6.12 -22.47 33.59
CA LYS A 336 -6.69 -22.48 32.22
C LYS A 336 -7.06 -21.08 31.72
N VAL A 337 -6.22 -20.09 32.01
CA VAL A 337 -6.51 -18.66 31.73
C VAL A 337 -6.63 -18.40 30.23
N LEU A 338 -5.83 -19.10 29.44
CA LEU A 338 -5.83 -19.02 27.98
C LEU A 338 -6.69 -20.14 27.37
N SER A 339 -7.49 -19.78 26.38
CA SER A 339 -8.17 -20.71 25.47
C SER A 339 -7.23 -21.20 24.37
N SER A 340 -7.58 -22.31 23.73
CA SER A 340 -6.84 -22.84 22.57
C SER A 340 -6.73 -21.81 21.43
N ARG A 341 -7.78 -21.01 21.22
CA ARG A 341 -7.79 -19.91 20.24
C ARG A 341 -6.73 -18.86 20.57
N GLU A 342 -6.70 -18.37 21.81
CA GLU A 342 -5.75 -17.33 22.24
C GLU A 342 -4.29 -17.80 22.16
N ARG A 343 -4.03 -19.11 22.31
CA ARG A 343 -2.70 -19.71 22.17
C ARG A 343 -2.27 -19.99 20.73
N LYS A 344 -3.19 -20.47 19.89
CA LYS A 344 -2.85 -21.13 18.61
C LYS A 344 -3.42 -20.45 17.37
N GLU A 345 -4.31 -19.47 17.51
CA GLU A 345 -4.94 -18.78 16.37
C GLU A 345 -4.54 -17.31 16.31
N THR A 346 -4.80 -16.70 15.15
CA THR A 346 -4.54 -15.27 14.95
C THR A 346 -5.47 -14.41 15.81
N MET A 347 -4.89 -13.54 16.63
CA MET A 347 -5.61 -12.62 17.51
C MET A 347 -6.22 -11.43 16.77
N ILE A 348 -5.57 -11.00 15.69
CA ILE A 348 -6.04 -9.90 14.83
C ILE A 348 -6.40 -10.49 13.47
N GLY A 349 -7.65 -10.96 13.31
CA GLY A 349 -8.09 -11.75 12.15
C GLY A 349 -7.95 -11.06 10.78
N LEU A 350 -7.63 -9.76 10.77
CA LEU A 350 -7.32 -9.01 9.57
C LEU A 350 -5.94 -9.38 8.97
N PHE A 351 -4.96 -9.70 9.82
CA PHE A 351 -3.60 -10.00 9.39
C PHE A 351 -3.45 -11.49 9.14
N THR A 352 -3.02 -11.82 7.93
CA THR A 352 -3.07 -13.19 7.41
C THR A 352 -1.83 -13.45 6.56
N GLY A 353 -1.36 -14.68 6.57
CA GLY A 353 -0.11 -15.10 5.93
C GLY A 353 0.23 -16.53 6.31
N SER A 354 1.41 -17.01 5.93
CA SER A 354 1.88 -18.37 6.27
C SER A 354 2.07 -18.60 7.78
N LYS A 355 2.15 -17.53 8.58
CA LYS A 355 2.25 -17.58 10.04
C LYS A 355 1.00 -17.05 10.71
N LYS A 356 0.62 -17.66 11.83
CA LYS A 356 -0.45 -17.18 12.71
C LYS A 356 0.11 -16.13 13.66
N TYR A 357 -0.63 -15.05 13.88
CA TYR A 357 -0.27 -13.99 14.83
C TYR A 357 -0.99 -14.23 16.15
N THR A 358 -0.49 -15.18 16.94
CA THR A 358 -1.08 -15.53 18.25
C THR A 358 -0.77 -14.45 19.28
N LEU A 359 -1.24 -14.63 20.51
CA LEU A 359 -0.93 -13.72 21.61
C LEU A 359 0.58 -13.52 21.80
N LEU A 360 1.39 -14.57 21.64
CA LEU A 360 2.85 -14.49 21.76
C LEU A 360 3.42 -13.48 20.75
N GLN A 361 3.08 -13.62 19.46
CA GLN A 361 3.56 -12.69 18.43
C GLN A 361 3.00 -11.28 18.64
N CYS A 362 1.79 -11.13 19.19
CA CYS A 362 1.24 -9.81 19.52
C CYS A 362 2.03 -9.12 20.64
N VAL A 363 2.44 -9.85 21.68
CA VAL A 363 3.30 -9.32 22.76
C VAL A 363 4.69 -9.00 22.25
N GLU A 364 5.27 -9.86 21.40
CA GLU A 364 6.58 -9.65 20.79
C GLU A 364 6.59 -8.38 19.90
N LYS A 365 5.53 -8.18 19.11
CA LYS A 365 5.43 -7.07 18.12
C LYS A 365 4.55 -5.92 18.59
N LEU A 366 4.38 -5.77 19.90
CA LEU A 366 3.51 -4.76 20.50
C LEU A 366 3.83 -3.35 20.02
N GLY A 367 5.11 -3.01 19.84
CA GLY A 367 5.52 -1.69 19.36
C GLY A 367 4.99 -1.36 17.96
N VAL A 368 5.09 -2.31 17.03
CA VAL A 368 4.59 -2.16 15.65
C VAL A 368 3.06 -2.10 15.65
N LEU A 369 2.42 -3.00 16.39
CA LEU A 369 0.96 -3.06 16.49
C LEU A 369 0.39 -1.77 17.09
N VAL A 370 0.94 -1.29 18.20
CA VAL A 370 0.49 -0.02 18.82
C VAL A 370 0.74 1.17 17.89
N HIS A 371 1.88 1.20 17.18
CA HIS A 371 2.18 2.30 16.28
C HIS A 371 1.17 2.43 15.13
N TYR A 372 0.83 1.32 14.49
CA TYR A 372 0.03 1.29 13.27
C TYR A 372 -1.46 1.07 13.48
N VAL A 373 -1.81 0.20 14.43
CA VAL A 373 -3.15 -0.39 14.53
C VAL A 373 -4.00 0.31 15.58
N LYS A 374 -3.38 0.91 16.61
CA LYS A 374 -4.11 1.63 17.65
C LYS A 374 -4.84 2.85 17.10
N SER A 375 -6.13 2.95 17.43
CA SER A 375 -6.94 4.15 17.23
C SER A 375 -6.70 5.20 18.31
N PRO A 376 -6.88 6.51 18.01
CA PRO A 376 -6.84 7.56 19.03
C PRO A 376 -7.86 7.36 20.16
N VAL A 377 -8.98 6.70 19.86
CA VAL A 377 -10.10 6.49 20.79
C VAL A 377 -10.15 5.07 21.40
N ASP A 378 -9.16 4.22 21.12
CA ASP A 378 -9.11 2.87 21.71
C ASP A 378 -8.75 2.92 23.21
N GLU A 379 -9.53 2.23 24.03
CA GLU A 379 -9.30 2.05 25.47
C GLU A 379 -8.57 0.74 25.77
N ILE A 380 -7.27 0.70 25.48
CA ILE A 380 -6.43 -0.51 25.59
C ILE A 380 -5.34 -0.36 26.66
N LYS A 381 -5.74 -0.30 27.93
CA LYS A 381 -4.87 0.07 29.06
C LYS A 381 -3.74 -0.93 29.28
N ASN A 382 -4.03 -2.23 29.20
CA ASN A 382 -3.05 -3.29 29.43
C ASN A 382 -2.02 -3.36 28.30
N VAL A 383 -2.45 -3.20 27.05
CA VAL A 383 -1.56 -3.04 25.89
C VAL A 383 -0.66 -1.81 26.06
N MET A 384 -1.22 -0.66 26.41
CA MET A 384 -0.45 0.58 26.59
C MET A 384 0.53 0.49 27.77
N MET A 385 0.17 -0.20 28.84
CA MET A 385 1.09 -0.50 29.94
C MET A 385 2.31 -1.25 29.43
N LEU A 386 2.14 -2.38 28.73
CA LEU A 386 3.26 -3.18 28.21
C LEU A 386 4.06 -2.49 27.10
N TYR A 387 3.45 -1.54 26.40
CA TYR A 387 4.15 -0.70 25.42
C TYR A 387 5.07 0.34 26.08
N GLY A 388 4.73 0.81 27.28
CA GLY A 388 5.48 1.85 27.97
C GLY A 388 6.93 1.46 28.33
N ASP A 389 7.82 2.46 28.35
CA ASP A 389 9.28 2.26 28.52
C ASP A 389 9.74 2.21 30.00
N LYS A 390 8.81 2.33 30.96
CA LYS A 390 9.13 2.18 32.38
C LYS A 390 9.73 0.79 32.63
N ALA A 391 10.75 0.71 33.50
CA ALA A 391 11.44 -0.55 33.79
C ALA A 391 10.47 -1.66 34.24
N GLU A 392 9.51 -1.31 35.09
CA GLU A 392 8.44 -2.22 35.54
C GLU A 392 7.62 -2.78 34.37
N ASN A 393 7.19 -1.92 33.43
CA ASN A 393 6.44 -2.32 32.25
C ASN A 393 7.25 -3.25 31.33
N ARG A 394 8.55 -2.95 31.15
CA ARG A 394 9.46 -3.79 30.36
C ARG A 394 9.68 -5.15 31.02
N ASN A 395 9.84 -5.19 32.34
CA ASN A 395 9.96 -6.43 33.11
C ASN A 395 8.68 -7.26 33.01
N ARG A 396 7.50 -6.64 33.18
CA ARG A 396 6.21 -7.33 33.07
C ARG A 396 5.98 -7.85 31.65
N ARG A 397 6.32 -7.08 30.61
CA ARG A 397 6.27 -7.55 29.21
C ARG A 397 7.18 -8.76 28.98
N ARG A 398 8.41 -8.72 29.49
CA ARG A 398 9.37 -9.83 29.37
C ARG A 398 8.87 -11.08 30.08
N MET A 399 8.36 -10.93 31.30
CA MET A 399 7.77 -12.04 32.05
C MET A 399 6.61 -12.70 31.32
N ILE A 400 5.69 -11.91 30.76
CA ILE A 400 4.56 -12.43 29.97
C ILE A 400 5.08 -13.12 28.70
N TYR A 401 6.05 -12.52 28.00
CA TYR A 401 6.65 -13.12 26.81
C TYR A 401 7.31 -14.48 27.11
N ASP A 402 8.10 -14.55 28.18
CA ASP A 402 8.78 -15.78 28.61
C ASP A 402 7.75 -16.86 28.96
N ALA A 403 6.68 -16.50 29.68
CA ALA A 403 5.59 -17.42 30.04
C ALA A 403 4.87 -17.97 28.81
N LEU A 404 4.51 -17.10 27.86
CA LEU A 404 3.84 -17.51 26.62
C LEU A 404 4.75 -18.39 25.75
N THR A 405 6.06 -18.15 25.75
CA THR A 405 7.03 -18.97 25.03
C THR A 405 7.03 -20.40 25.57
N ILE A 406 7.10 -20.56 26.90
CA ILE A 406 7.04 -21.88 27.57
C ILE A 406 5.74 -22.61 27.21
N ILE A 407 4.61 -21.92 27.33
CA ILE A 407 3.28 -22.51 27.01
C ILE A 407 3.21 -22.97 25.55
N CYS A 408 3.72 -22.16 24.62
CA CYS A 408 3.73 -22.52 23.20
C CYS A 408 4.65 -23.72 22.91
N GLU A 409 5.81 -23.82 23.55
CA GLU A 409 6.71 -24.97 23.42
C GLU A 409 6.07 -26.26 23.95
N ASP A 410 5.41 -26.20 25.10
CA ASP A 410 4.70 -27.36 25.67
C ASP A 410 3.53 -27.80 24.79
N ASP A 411 2.80 -26.86 24.20
CA ASP A 411 1.74 -27.16 23.23
C ASP A 411 2.26 -27.91 22.01
N ILE A 412 3.48 -27.59 21.53
CA ILE A 412 4.15 -28.25 20.40
C ILE A 412 4.66 -29.64 20.80
N ARG A 413 5.25 -29.79 21.99
CA ARG A 413 5.74 -31.10 22.48
C ARG A 413 4.61 -32.09 22.68
N ASN A 414 3.46 -31.62 23.15
CA ASN A 414 2.29 -32.47 23.42
C ASN A 414 1.41 -32.72 22.17
N ASN A 415 1.52 -31.89 21.14
CA ASN A 415 0.82 -32.04 19.85
C ASN A 415 1.73 -31.58 18.71
N PRO A 416 2.69 -32.40 18.25
CA PRO A 416 3.58 -32.04 17.17
C PRO A 416 2.76 -31.75 15.90
N PRO A 417 3.10 -30.68 15.14
CA PRO A 417 2.41 -30.39 13.89
C PRO A 417 2.57 -31.56 12.93
N GLU A 418 1.45 -32.06 12.39
CA GLU A 418 1.48 -33.04 11.31
C GLU A 418 2.25 -32.44 10.13
N LEU A 419 3.34 -33.11 9.73
CA LEU A 419 4.11 -32.77 8.54
C LEU A 419 3.20 -32.96 7.32
N SER A 420 2.69 -31.85 6.77
CA SER A 420 1.98 -31.80 5.49
C SER A 420 2.88 -31.25 4.39
#